data_AF-A0A9W6NYF2-F1
#
_entry.id   AF-A0A9W6NYF2-F1
#
_cell.length_a   1.000
_cell.length_b   1.000
_cell.length_c   1.000
_cell.angle_alpha   90.00
_cell.angle_beta   90.00
_cell.angle_gamma   90.00
#
_symmetry.space_group_name_H-M   'P 1'
#
loop_
_entity.id
_entity.type
_entity.pdbx_description
1 polymer ?
#
loop_
_entity_poly.entity_id
_entity_poly.type
_entity_poly.pdbx_seq_one_letter_code
_entity_poly.pdbx_strand_id
1 'polypeptide(L)'
;MRTPIKILLALCAKTLAERLRAGERLLGSFHALGDPAVVEIAVAQGFDLVVVEYEHGLLDLETVERMILAARARDVPTLVRLNAADVNLLPRFLDAGATGAVLAHVTGPADLAAAIRTAHYPPGGERGIGYGRWIHAVGRGGAMEHVRRANDEVVLFAIIEHPAAVATISEILAVPGLSGVLPGAGDLALVQGLRQPSGLHPVIAEQLGRVRAAAAAAGRPVMELVFDEPGGVAVAAGRGSQVLVFGVDALLVMNTYRRIATAARAELAPSGAATGGVAAAGTRTPVENTGVTPAQPKTVDEPSRIPPRRAAAPPRQEGTTSEEET
;
A
#
# COMPACT_ATOMS: atom_id res chain seq x y z
N MET A 1 -17.15 -49.01 -2.12
CA MET A 1 -16.26 -48.49 -3.18
C MET A 1 -15.55 -47.28 -2.64
N ARG A 2 -14.21 -47.34 -2.53
CA ARG A 2 -13.39 -46.21 -2.10
C ARG A 2 -13.31 -45.23 -3.26
N THR A 3 -13.86 -44.04 -3.11
CA THR A 3 -13.61 -42.92 -4.01
C THR A 3 -12.10 -42.70 -4.04
N PRO A 4 -11.41 -42.82 -5.19
CA PRO A 4 -9.99 -42.58 -5.20
C PRO A 4 -9.75 -41.13 -4.81
N ILE A 5 -8.88 -40.94 -3.83
CA ILE A 5 -8.26 -39.65 -3.54
C ILE A 5 -7.64 -39.20 -4.87
N LYS A 6 -8.34 -38.32 -5.58
CA LYS A 6 -7.73 -37.49 -6.61
C LYS A 6 -6.72 -36.65 -5.85
N ILE A 7 -5.47 -37.11 -5.83
CA ILE A 7 -4.31 -36.24 -5.69
C ILE A 7 -4.49 -35.23 -6.82
N LEU A 8 -5.11 -34.10 -6.49
CA LEU A 8 -5.16 -32.94 -7.34
C LEU A 8 -3.70 -32.48 -7.41
N LEU A 9 -2.96 -33.03 -8.37
CA LEU A 9 -1.75 -32.41 -8.88
C LEU A 9 -2.16 -30.98 -9.22
N ALA A 10 -1.81 -30.06 -8.34
CA ALA A 10 -2.00 -28.63 -8.55
C ALA A 10 -1.29 -28.28 -9.86
N LEU A 11 -2.07 -28.15 -10.92
CA LEU A 11 -1.68 -27.45 -12.14
C LEU A 11 -1.11 -26.11 -11.68
N CYS A 12 0.12 -25.82 -12.10
CA CYS A 12 0.90 -24.65 -11.75
C CYS A 12 0.02 -23.39 -11.79
N ALA A 13 -0.44 -22.92 -10.62
CA ALA A 13 -1.07 -21.61 -10.53
C ALA A 13 0.00 -20.57 -10.85
N LYS A 14 -0.33 -19.61 -11.73
CA LYS A 14 0.60 -18.54 -12.10
C LYS A 14 1.04 -17.77 -10.86
N THR A 15 2.32 -17.44 -10.79
CA THR A 15 2.88 -16.63 -9.71
C THR A 15 2.38 -15.19 -9.81
N LEU A 16 2.47 -14.42 -8.73
CA LEU A 16 2.10 -12.99 -8.77
C LEU A 16 2.87 -12.24 -9.87
N ALA A 17 4.18 -12.50 -10.00
CA ALA A 17 5.00 -11.90 -11.04
C ALA A 17 4.52 -12.26 -12.47
N GLU A 18 4.12 -13.51 -12.71
CA GLU A 18 3.57 -13.95 -14.00
C GLU A 18 2.22 -13.30 -14.31
N ARG A 19 1.33 -13.23 -13.31
CA ARG A 19 0.03 -12.56 -13.44
C ARG A 19 0.21 -11.07 -13.73
N LEU A 20 1.18 -10.44 -13.05
CA LEU A 20 1.53 -9.05 -13.28
C LEU A 20 2.03 -8.82 -14.72
N ARG A 21 3.00 -9.62 -15.17
CA ARG A 21 3.55 -9.58 -16.54
C ARG A 21 2.49 -9.86 -17.63
N ALA A 22 1.49 -10.68 -17.31
CA ALA A 22 0.37 -10.97 -18.20
C ALA A 22 -0.68 -9.84 -18.27
N GLY A 23 -0.51 -8.76 -17.50
CA GLY A 23 -1.47 -7.66 -17.44
C GLY A 23 -2.78 -8.03 -16.74
N GLU A 24 -2.80 -9.09 -15.93
CA GLU A 24 -3.99 -9.48 -15.18
C GLU A 24 -4.35 -8.40 -14.17
N ARG A 25 -5.63 -8.03 -14.10
CA ARG A 25 -6.15 -7.16 -13.04
C ARG A 25 -6.33 -7.97 -11.77
N LEU A 26 -5.81 -7.47 -10.67
CA LEU A 26 -5.74 -8.16 -9.38
C LEU A 26 -6.46 -7.38 -8.30
N LEU A 27 -7.27 -8.08 -7.52
CA LEU A 27 -7.96 -7.54 -6.36
C LEU A 27 -7.14 -7.81 -5.10
N GLY A 28 -6.71 -6.78 -4.39
CA GLY A 28 -5.95 -6.90 -3.15
C GLY A 28 -6.70 -6.35 -1.93
N SER A 29 -6.31 -6.75 -0.72
CA SER A 29 -6.78 -6.15 0.53
C SER A 29 -5.61 -5.75 1.43
N PHE A 30 -5.75 -4.63 2.13
CA PHE A 30 -4.75 -4.11 3.05
C PHE A 30 -5.07 -4.51 4.50
N HIS A 31 -4.10 -4.97 5.28
CA HIS A 31 -4.32 -5.52 6.62
C HIS A 31 -3.40 -4.91 7.68
N ALA A 32 -3.98 -4.30 8.72
CA ALA A 32 -3.26 -3.68 9.83
C ALA A 32 -3.72 -4.13 11.22
N LEU A 33 -4.81 -4.91 11.33
CA LEU A 33 -5.34 -5.37 12.63
C LEU A 33 -4.48 -6.43 13.32
N GLY A 34 -3.53 -7.05 12.62
CA GLY A 34 -2.59 -8.01 13.21
C GLY A 34 -3.18 -9.38 13.55
N ASP A 35 -4.38 -9.70 13.05
CA ASP A 35 -5.02 -10.99 13.29
C ASP A 35 -5.07 -11.82 11.98
N PRO A 36 -4.45 -13.02 11.95
CA PRO A 36 -4.51 -13.92 10.80
C PRO A 36 -5.93 -14.29 10.36
N ALA A 37 -6.91 -14.33 11.28
CA ALA A 37 -8.29 -14.64 10.94
C ALA A 37 -8.90 -13.59 9.99
N VAL A 38 -8.47 -12.33 10.08
CA VAL A 38 -8.92 -11.28 9.16
C VAL A 38 -8.38 -11.51 7.75
N VAL A 39 -7.15 -12.01 7.63
CA VAL A 39 -6.56 -12.42 6.35
C VAL A 39 -7.31 -13.63 5.78
N GLU A 40 -7.60 -14.64 6.59
CA GLU A 40 -8.38 -15.81 6.16
C GLU A 40 -9.76 -15.42 5.63
N ILE A 41 -10.45 -14.50 6.32
CA ILE A 41 -11.75 -13.96 5.89
C ILE A 41 -11.62 -13.32 4.51
N ALA A 42 -10.67 -12.41 4.32
CA ALA A 42 -10.45 -11.73 3.05
C ALA A 42 -10.16 -12.73 1.92
N VAL A 43 -9.20 -13.62 2.14
CA VAL A 43 -8.83 -14.64 1.15
C VAL A 43 -10.00 -15.56 0.79
N ALA A 44 -10.85 -15.91 1.76
CA ALA A 44 -12.07 -16.69 1.50
C ALA A 44 -13.11 -15.93 0.65
N GLN A 45 -13.03 -14.59 0.56
CA GLN A 45 -13.88 -13.78 -0.32
C GLN A 45 -13.32 -13.61 -1.74
N GLY A 46 -12.19 -14.24 -2.08
CA GLY A 46 -11.64 -14.23 -3.44
C GLY A 46 -10.72 -13.06 -3.75
N PHE A 47 -10.10 -12.44 -2.74
CA PHE A 47 -8.99 -11.52 -2.96
C PHE A 47 -7.78 -12.27 -3.56
N ASP A 48 -7.17 -11.69 -4.59
CA ASP A 48 -6.06 -12.23 -5.36
C ASP A 48 -4.69 -12.08 -4.67
N LEU A 49 -4.57 -11.12 -3.76
CA LEU A 49 -3.39 -10.86 -2.94
C LEU A 49 -3.78 -10.17 -1.64
N VAL A 50 -2.89 -10.19 -0.66
CA VAL A 50 -3.01 -9.38 0.55
C VAL A 50 -1.76 -8.54 0.75
N VAL A 51 -1.93 -7.34 1.31
CA VAL A 51 -0.85 -6.44 1.72
C VAL A 51 -0.88 -6.31 3.23
N VAL A 52 0.17 -6.76 3.91
CA VAL A 52 0.31 -6.65 5.37
C VAL A 52 1.00 -5.35 5.72
N GLU A 53 0.41 -4.58 6.62
CA GLU A 53 0.95 -3.33 7.16
C GLU A 53 2.10 -3.59 8.13
N TYR A 54 3.30 -3.10 7.82
CA TYR A 54 4.42 -3.10 8.76
C TYR A 54 5.08 -1.72 8.91
N GLU A 55 4.63 -0.71 8.16
CA GLU A 55 5.14 0.66 8.25
C GLU A 55 4.45 1.44 9.37
N HIS A 56 3.13 1.31 9.46
CA HIS A 56 2.31 2.01 10.44
C HIS A 56 1.61 1.02 11.35
N GLY A 57 2.23 0.70 12.47
CA GLY A 57 1.61 -0.15 13.46
C GLY A 57 2.58 -0.71 14.47
N LEU A 58 2.11 -1.72 15.17
CA LEU A 58 2.85 -2.42 16.22
C LEU A 58 2.99 -3.91 15.90
N LEU A 59 2.81 -4.29 14.62
CA LEU A 59 2.95 -5.68 14.22
C LEU A 59 4.41 -6.08 14.41
N ASP A 60 4.63 -7.17 15.13
CA ASP A 60 5.92 -7.82 15.18
C ASP A 60 6.08 -8.82 14.03
N LEU A 61 7.30 -9.32 13.86
CA LEU A 61 7.63 -10.23 12.77
C LEU A 61 6.90 -11.57 12.85
N GLU A 62 6.61 -12.05 14.06
CA GLU A 62 5.88 -13.30 14.26
C GLU A 62 4.40 -13.14 13.86
N THR A 63 3.80 -12.00 14.16
CA THR A 63 2.45 -11.63 13.73
C THR A 63 2.37 -11.53 12.21
N VAL A 64 3.33 -10.85 11.58
CA VAL A 64 3.40 -10.78 10.11
C VAL A 64 3.58 -12.17 9.49
N GLU A 65 4.44 -13.02 10.05
CA GLU A 65 4.58 -14.41 9.60
C GLU A 65 3.25 -15.15 9.66
N ARG A 66 2.54 -15.10 10.80
CA ARG A 66 1.25 -15.77 10.95
C ARG A 66 0.21 -15.27 9.93
N MET A 67 0.19 -13.98 9.63
CA MET A 67 -0.67 -13.41 8.58
C MET A 67 -0.28 -13.89 7.18
N ILE A 68 1.03 -13.96 6.87
CA ILE A 68 1.53 -14.55 5.62
C ILE A 68 1.09 -16.03 5.52
N LEU A 69 1.21 -16.80 6.60
CA LEU A 69 0.80 -18.20 6.64
C LEU A 69 -0.69 -18.39 6.36
N ALA A 70 -1.55 -17.53 6.91
CA ALA A 70 -2.99 -17.56 6.67
C ALA A 70 -3.33 -17.39 5.18
N ALA A 71 -2.71 -16.43 4.48
CA ALA A 71 -2.92 -16.26 3.04
C ALA A 71 -2.38 -17.44 2.23
N ARG A 72 -1.17 -17.90 2.59
CA ARG A 72 -0.50 -19.02 1.91
C ARG A 72 -1.23 -20.34 2.05
N ALA A 73 -1.99 -20.56 3.12
CA ALA A 73 -2.81 -21.76 3.29
C ALA A 73 -3.86 -21.93 2.18
N ARG A 74 -4.11 -20.87 1.39
CA ARG A 74 -5.00 -20.84 0.23
C ARG A 74 -4.31 -20.41 -1.07
N ASP A 75 -2.97 -20.50 -1.12
CA ASP A 75 -2.14 -20.11 -2.26
C ASP A 75 -2.31 -18.64 -2.70
N VAL A 76 -2.70 -17.74 -1.77
CA VAL A 76 -2.78 -16.30 -2.05
C VAL A 76 -1.45 -15.62 -1.73
N PRO A 77 -0.85 -14.87 -2.69
CA PRO A 77 0.38 -14.14 -2.47
C PRO A 77 0.22 -13.01 -1.45
N THR A 78 1.28 -12.75 -0.69
CA THR A 78 1.33 -11.68 0.31
C THR A 78 2.46 -10.72 -0.02
N LEU A 79 2.15 -9.42 -0.02
CA LEU A 79 3.15 -8.35 0.02
C LEU A 79 3.19 -7.77 1.43
N VAL A 80 4.37 -7.33 1.88
CA VAL A 80 4.51 -6.59 3.15
C VAL A 80 4.83 -5.14 2.83
N ARG A 81 4.05 -4.20 3.37
CA ARG A 81 4.38 -2.78 3.29
C ARG A 81 5.36 -2.42 4.39
N LEU A 82 6.49 -1.83 4.03
CA LEU A 82 7.53 -1.37 4.96
C LEU A 82 8.19 -0.09 4.46
N ASN A 83 8.82 0.65 5.36
CA ASN A 83 9.62 1.82 5.00
C ASN A 83 10.84 1.39 4.17
N ALA A 84 11.17 2.13 3.10
CA ALA A 84 12.37 1.87 2.30
C ALA A 84 13.67 1.93 3.11
N ALA A 85 13.70 2.68 4.22
CA ALA A 85 14.84 2.70 5.15
C ALA A 85 15.03 1.37 5.90
N ASP A 86 13.98 0.56 6.05
CA ASP A 86 13.96 -0.69 6.80
C ASP A 86 14.09 -1.95 5.91
N VAL A 87 14.53 -1.79 4.66
CA VAL A 87 14.65 -2.87 3.65
C VAL A 87 15.57 -4.02 4.05
N ASN A 88 16.36 -3.87 5.12
CA ASN A 88 17.13 -4.97 5.72
C ASN A 88 16.24 -6.03 6.39
N LEU A 89 14.97 -5.72 6.69
CA LEU A 89 13.98 -6.69 7.18
C LEU A 89 13.35 -7.51 6.06
N LEU A 90 13.42 -7.06 4.81
CA LEU A 90 12.80 -7.71 3.65
C LEU A 90 13.20 -9.19 3.48
N PRO A 91 14.48 -9.61 3.63
CA PRO A 91 14.84 -11.03 3.57
C PRO A 91 14.04 -11.89 4.55
N ARG A 92 13.75 -11.38 5.75
CA ARG A 92 13.00 -12.11 6.78
C ARG A 92 11.54 -12.31 6.38
N PHE A 93 10.92 -11.30 5.77
CA PHE A 93 9.56 -11.44 5.22
C PHE A 93 9.51 -12.41 4.04
N LEU A 94 10.51 -12.36 3.15
CA LEU A 94 10.61 -13.30 2.04
C LEU A 94 10.87 -14.74 2.53
N ASP A 95 11.66 -14.92 3.59
CA ASP A 95 11.89 -16.21 4.25
C ASP A 95 10.62 -16.72 4.97
N ALA A 96 9.82 -15.81 5.54
CA ALA A 96 8.49 -16.11 6.07
C ALA A 96 7.49 -16.50 4.96
N GLY A 97 7.82 -16.24 3.69
CA GLY A 97 7.05 -16.66 2.51
C GLY A 97 6.20 -15.57 1.88
N ALA A 98 6.46 -14.30 2.20
CA ALA A 98 5.95 -13.18 1.41
C ALA A 98 6.46 -13.28 -0.03
N THR A 99 5.64 -12.85 -0.97
CA THR A 99 5.97 -12.77 -2.39
C THR A 99 6.82 -11.52 -2.71
N GLY A 100 6.85 -10.56 -1.78
CA GLY A 100 7.58 -9.32 -1.97
C GLY A 100 7.10 -8.20 -1.05
N ALA A 101 7.26 -6.97 -1.51
CA ALA A 101 7.04 -5.79 -0.68
C ALA A 101 6.44 -4.59 -1.43
N VAL A 102 5.83 -3.71 -0.64
CA VAL A 102 5.43 -2.35 -1.03
C VAL A 102 6.27 -1.38 -0.20
N LEU A 103 7.18 -0.64 -0.85
CA LEU A 103 8.19 0.19 -0.20
C LEU A 103 7.67 1.62 -0.06
N ALA A 104 7.46 2.05 1.18
CA ALA A 104 7.06 3.42 1.50
C ALA A 104 8.24 4.37 1.53
N HIS A 105 7.96 5.67 1.46
CA HIS A 105 8.92 6.77 1.54
C HIS A 105 10.05 6.72 0.49
N VAL A 106 9.81 6.12 -0.68
CA VAL A 106 10.78 6.13 -1.78
C VAL A 106 10.90 7.55 -2.32
N THR A 107 12.12 8.10 -2.30
CA THR A 107 12.43 9.44 -2.80
C THR A 107 13.20 9.44 -4.11
N GLY A 108 13.84 8.31 -4.46
CA GLY A 108 14.56 8.15 -5.71
C GLY A 108 15.10 6.74 -5.96
N PRO A 109 15.86 6.53 -7.06
CA PRO A 109 16.39 5.23 -7.44
C PRO A 109 17.32 4.57 -6.40
N ALA A 110 18.02 5.38 -5.59
CA ALA A 110 18.96 4.88 -4.59
C ALA A 110 18.28 4.06 -3.48
N ASP A 111 17.08 4.47 -3.05
CA ASP A 111 16.28 3.76 -2.04
C ASP A 111 15.92 2.35 -2.54
N LEU A 112 15.59 2.25 -3.84
CA LEU A 112 15.24 0.98 -4.48
C LEU A 112 16.45 0.08 -4.67
N ALA A 113 17.62 0.62 -4.98
CA ALA A 113 18.82 -0.19 -5.14
C ALA A 113 19.11 -1.04 -3.90
N ALA A 114 18.87 -0.52 -2.70
CA ALA A 114 18.99 -1.29 -1.45
C ALA A 114 17.96 -2.42 -1.38
N ALA A 115 16.69 -2.15 -1.70
CA ALA A 115 15.65 -3.17 -1.72
C ALA A 115 15.90 -4.27 -2.76
N ILE A 116 16.38 -3.93 -3.96
CA ILE A 116 16.73 -4.92 -4.99
C ILE A 116 17.83 -5.85 -4.47
N ARG A 117 18.90 -5.28 -3.90
CA ARG A 117 20.01 -6.07 -3.34
C ARG A 117 19.55 -7.01 -2.24
N THR A 118 18.71 -6.55 -1.30
CA THR A 118 18.27 -7.41 -0.18
C THR A 118 17.21 -8.44 -0.60
N ALA A 119 16.41 -8.17 -1.62
CA ALA A 119 15.34 -9.07 -2.04
C ALA A 119 15.83 -10.25 -2.89
N HIS A 120 16.89 -10.07 -3.68
CA HIS A 120 17.38 -11.04 -4.65
C HIS A 120 18.65 -11.76 -4.16
N TYR A 121 18.76 -13.03 -4.50
CA TYR A 121 19.97 -13.82 -4.34
C TYR A 121 21.03 -13.45 -5.41
N PRO A 122 22.32 -13.73 -5.17
CA PRO A 122 23.37 -13.58 -6.17
C PRO A 122 23.04 -14.32 -7.49
N PRO A 123 23.41 -13.76 -8.67
CA PRO A 123 24.15 -12.51 -8.87
C PRO A 123 23.27 -11.24 -8.89
N GLY A 124 21.94 -11.37 -8.77
CA GLY A 124 20.99 -10.24 -8.84
C GLY A 124 20.89 -9.41 -7.56
N GLY A 125 21.47 -9.90 -6.46
CA GLY A 125 21.49 -9.21 -5.18
C GLY A 125 22.43 -9.91 -4.17
N GLU A 126 22.18 -9.65 -2.90
CA GLU A 126 23.02 -10.01 -1.75
C GLU A 126 22.25 -10.84 -0.70
N ARG A 127 21.01 -11.27 -1.00
CA ARG A 127 20.23 -12.10 -0.09
C ARG A 127 20.98 -13.40 0.23
N GLY A 128 21.13 -13.70 1.51
CA GLY A 128 21.76 -14.93 1.98
C GLY A 128 20.78 -16.11 1.93
N ILE A 129 21.31 -17.31 1.63
CA ILE A 129 20.54 -18.56 1.75
C ILE A 129 20.77 -19.16 3.14
N GLY A 130 19.73 -19.19 3.97
CA GLY A 130 19.74 -19.85 5.28
C GLY A 130 18.79 -21.05 5.29
N TYR A 131 19.01 -22.05 6.13
CA TYR A 131 18.07 -23.17 6.27
C TYR A 131 16.79 -22.71 6.99
N GLY A 132 15.77 -22.33 6.21
CA GLY A 132 14.47 -21.87 6.67
C GLY A 132 13.33 -22.51 5.87
N ARG A 133 12.26 -21.75 5.60
CA ARG A 133 11.05 -22.30 4.94
C ARG A 133 11.29 -22.84 3.53
N TRP A 134 12.33 -22.39 2.81
CA TRP A 134 12.64 -22.94 1.48
C TRP A 134 12.98 -24.44 1.53
N ILE A 135 13.29 -25.02 2.70
CA ILE A 135 13.53 -26.46 2.83
C ILE A 135 12.34 -27.32 2.38
N HIS A 136 11.13 -26.78 2.37
CA HIS A 136 9.96 -27.46 1.79
C HIS A 136 10.08 -27.65 0.26
N ALA A 137 11.00 -26.95 -0.41
CA ALA A 137 11.37 -27.16 -1.81
C ALA A 137 12.44 -28.25 -1.99
N VAL A 138 12.94 -28.87 -0.92
CA VAL A 138 13.74 -30.11 -1.02
C VAL A 138 12.85 -31.20 -1.62
N GLY A 139 13.24 -31.71 -2.79
CA GLY A 139 12.40 -32.57 -3.65
C GLY A 139 11.74 -31.85 -4.83
N ARG A 140 11.85 -30.52 -4.92
CA ARG A 140 11.40 -29.66 -6.04
C ARG A 140 12.57 -28.91 -6.70
N GLY A 141 13.68 -29.60 -6.95
CA GLY A 141 14.89 -29.02 -7.56
C GLY A 141 15.94 -28.48 -6.58
N GLY A 142 15.64 -28.45 -5.28
CA GLY A 142 16.61 -28.12 -4.23
C GLY A 142 16.94 -26.62 -4.14
N ALA A 143 18.05 -26.31 -3.46
CA ALA A 143 18.42 -24.93 -3.11
C ALA A 143 18.59 -24.01 -4.32
N MET A 144 19.27 -24.47 -5.37
CA MET A 144 19.57 -23.63 -6.53
C MET A 144 18.35 -23.34 -7.40
N GLU A 145 17.43 -24.30 -7.52
CA GLU A 145 16.16 -24.06 -8.20
C GLU A 145 15.30 -23.08 -7.41
N HIS A 146 15.29 -23.18 -6.07
CA HIS A 146 14.64 -22.18 -5.23
C HIS A 146 15.23 -20.78 -5.44
N VAL A 147 16.56 -20.65 -5.44
CA VAL A 147 17.25 -19.38 -5.68
C VAL A 147 16.85 -18.77 -7.03
N ARG A 148 16.90 -19.58 -8.10
CA ARG A 148 16.52 -19.15 -9.45
C ARG A 148 15.07 -18.68 -9.48
N ARG A 149 14.15 -19.51 -8.99
CA ARG A 149 12.72 -19.22 -8.96
C ARG A 149 12.41 -17.98 -8.12
N ALA A 150 13.01 -17.85 -6.95
CA ALA A 150 12.80 -16.70 -6.08
C ALA A 150 13.22 -15.40 -6.77
N ASN A 151 14.35 -15.39 -7.46
CA ASN A 151 14.80 -14.21 -8.23
C ASN A 151 13.85 -13.85 -9.37
N ASP A 152 13.17 -14.82 -9.98
CA ASP A 152 12.20 -14.59 -11.07
C ASP A 152 10.80 -14.15 -10.57
N GLU A 153 10.50 -14.37 -9.28
CA GLU A 153 9.14 -14.26 -8.71
C GLU A 153 8.97 -13.15 -7.66
N VAL A 154 10.05 -12.56 -7.15
CA VAL A 154 9.98 -11.45 -6.19
C VAL A 154 9.27 -10.23 -6.81
N VAL A 155 8.32 -9.66 -6.07
CA VAL A 155 7.54 -8.50 -6.51
C VAL A 155 7.79 -7.28 -5.62
N LEU A 156 8.23 -6.17 -6.20
CA LEU A 156 8.52 -4.93 -5.47
C LEU A 156 7.73 -3.76 -6.07
N PHE A 157 6.92 -3.11 -5.23
CA PHE A 157 6.25 -1.86 -5.55
C PHE A 157 6.90 -0.71 -4.79
N ALA A 158 7.04 0.45 -5.42
CA ALA A 158 7.47 1.69 -4.76
C ALA A 158 6.27 2.60 -4.56
N ILE A 159 6.05 3.09 -3.34
CA ILE A 159 5.06 4.13 -3.10
C ILE A 159 5.67 5.47 -3.51
N ILE A 160 4.98 6.17 -4.40
CA ILE A 160 5.38 7.48 -4.91
C ILE A 160 4.56 8.54 -4.17
N GLU A 161 5.13 9.04 -3.09
CA GLU A 161 4.46 9.95 -2.15
C GLU A 161 5.32 11.13 -1.70
N HIS A 162 6.44 11.36 -2.39
CA HIS A 162 7.31 12.50 -2.17
C HIS A 162 7.46 13.32 -3.48
N PRO A 163 7.46 14.67 -3.43
CA PRO A 163 7.62 15.49 -4.64
C PRO A 163 8.89 15.17 -5.44
N ALA A 164 9.98 14.83 -4.76
CA ALA A 164 11.22 14.39 -5.41
C ALA A 164 11.02 13.11 -6.25
N ALA A 165 10.30 12.12 -5.73
CA ALA A 165 10.01 10.88 -6.46
C ALA A 165 9.07 11.12 -7.65
N VAL A 166 8.12 12.05 -7.52
CA VAL A 166 7.28 12.47 -8.66
C VAL A 166 8.11 13.15 -9.75
N ALA A 167 9.15 13.91 -9.38
CA ALA A 167 10.05 14.57 -10.32
C ALA A 167 10.97 13.57 -11.06
N THR A 168 11.43 12.52 -10.38
CA THR A 168 12.35 11.51 -10.91
C THR A 168 11.67 10.19 -11.28
N ILE A 169 10.34 10.20 -11.49
CA ILE A 169 9.55 8.98 -11.67
C ILE A 169 10.04 8.08 -12.81
N SER A 170 10.53 8.66 -13.92
CA SER A 170 11.09 7.89 -15.04
C SER A 170 12.35 7.13 -14.64
N GLU A 171 13.20 7.72 -13.80
CA GLU A 171 14.42 7.07 -13.30
C GLU A 171 14.06 5.95 -12.32
N ILE A 172 13.07 6.17 -11.45
CA ILE A 172 12.52 5.16 -10.53
C ILE A 172 12.00 3.95 -11.30
N LEU A 173 11.18 4.17 -12.33
CA LEU A 173 10.60 3.10 -13.16
C LEU A 173 11.64 2.34 -13.99
N ALA A 174 12.80 2.95 -14.25
CA ALA A 174 13.91 2.33 -14.95
C ALA A 174 14.76 1.40 -14.08
N VAL A 175 14.59 1.41 -12.74
CA VAL A 175 15.35 0.55 -11.83
C VAL A 175 15.06 -0.94 -12.13
N PRO A 176 16.08 -1.74 -12.50
CA PRO A 176 15.90 -3.17 -12.72
C PRO A 176 15.43 -3.88 -11.44
N GLY A 177 14.49 -4.81 -11.58
CA GLY A 177 13.89 -5.53 -10.45
C GLY A 177 12.72 -4.81 -9.76
N LEU A 178 12.48 -3.52 -10.04
CA LEU A 178 11.22 -2.88 -9.62
C LEU A 178 10.07 -3.46 -10.45
N SER A 179 9.00 -3.91 -9.78
CA SER A 179 7.82 -4.45 -10.45
C SER A 179 6.87 -3.35 -10.88
N GLY A 180 6.56 -2.39 -10.01
CA GLY A 180 5.60 -1.34 -10.30
C GLY A 180 5.60 -0.22 -9.26
N VAL A 181 4.58 0.64 -9.30
CA VAL A 181 4.45 1.78 -8.39
C VAL A 181 3.05 1.88 -7.79
N LEU A 182 2.97 2.49 -6.60
CA LEU A 182 1.73 2.87 -5.94
C LEU A 182 1.71 4.40 -5.76
N PRO A 183 0.83 5.16 -6.44
CA PRO A 183 0.72 6.60 -6.21
C PRO A 183 0.12 6.90 -4.82
N GLY A 184 0.94 7.38 -3.89
CA GLY A 184 0.55 7.63 -2.49
C GLY A 184 0.00 9.04 -2.29
N ALA A 185 -1.33 9.18 -2.33
CA ALA A 185 -1.98 10.50 -2.31
C ALA A 185 -1.91 11.21 -0.95
N GLY A 186 -2.05 10.45 0.15
CA GLY A 186 -2.12 10.99 1.51
C GLY A 186 -0.82 11.68 1.91
N ASP A 187 0.28 10.93 1.91
CA ASP A 187 1.59 11.43 2.31
C ASP A 187 2.14 12.49 1.34
N LEU A 188 1.85 12.37 0.04
CA LEU A 188 2.21 13.41 -0.93
C LEU A 188 1.56 14.76 -0.63
N ALA A 189 0.31 14.73 -0.16
CA ALA A 189 -0.40 15.94 0.27
C ALA A 189 0.14 16.49 1.59
N LEU A 190 0.44 15.61 2.55
CA LEU A 190 0.98 15.99 3.87
C LEU A 190 2.37 16.62 3.75
N VAL A 191 3.28 16.02 2.96
CA VAL A 191 4.63 16.55 2.72
C VAL A 191 4.61 17.94 2.08
N GLN A 192 3.57 18.24 1.30
CA GLN A 192 3.36 19.56 0.68
C GLN A 192 2.56 20.53 1.55
N GLY A 193 2.25 20.17 2.79
CA GLY A 193 1.60 21.05 3.77
C GLY A 193 0.10 21.24 3.54
N LEU A 194 -0.55 20.38 2.76
CA LEU A 194 -1.99 20.47 2.52
C LEU A 194 -2.76 20.01 3.77
N ARG A 195 -3.65 20.88 4.27
CA ARG A 195 -4.44 20.63 5.48
C ARG A 195 -5.50 19.55 5.33
N GLN A 196 -5.95 19.31 4.10
CA GLN A 196 -6.88 18.24 3.76
C GLN A 196 -6.16 17.29 2.80
N PRO A 197 -5.53 16.22 3.32
CA PRO A 197 -4.86 15.24 2.49
C PRO A 197 -5.91 14.50 1.65
N SER A 198 -6.02 14.90 0.39
CA SER A 198 -6.97 14.32 -0.56
C SER A 198 -6.30 14.21 -1.92
N GLY A 199 -6.42 13.03 -2.53
CA GLY A 199 -6.03 12.82 -3.92
C GLY A 199 -6.85 13.63 -4.92
N LEU A 200 -7.93 14.28 -4.48
CA LEU A 200 -8.76 15.17 -5.29
C LEU A 200 -8.22 16.61 -5.33
N HIS A 201 -7.26 16.97 -4.48
CA HIS A 201 -6.64 18.29 -4.56
C HIS A 201 -5.95 18.44 -5.94
N PRO A 202 -6.20 19.51 -6.72
CA PRO A 202 -5.76 19.58 -8.12
C PRO A 202 -4.27 19.32 -8.34
N VAL A 203 -3.41 19.89 -7.48
CA VAL A 203 -1.95 19.68 -7.53
C VAL A 203 -1.58 18.21 -7.31
N ILE A 204 -2.25 17.54 -6.37
CA ILE A 204 -2.00 16.14 -6.06
C ILE A 204 -2.53 15.26 -7.20
N ALA A 205 -3.74 15.52 -7.69
CA ALA A 205 -4.33 14.80 -8.81
C ALA A 205 -3.44 14.87 -10.07
N GLU A 206 -2.89 16.05 -10.38
CA GLU A 206 -1.93 16.23 -11.49
C GLU A 206 -0.67 15.39 -11.28
N GLN A 207 -0.07 15.44 -10.09
CA GLN A 207 1.13 14.66 -9.75
C GLN A 207 0.88 13.15 -9.82
N LEU A 208 -0.24 12.65 -9.27
CA LEU A 208 -0.63 11.25 -9.37
C LEU A 208 -0.90 10.85 -10.84
N GLY A 209 -1.49 11.74 -11.64
CA GLY A 209 -1.68 11.57 -13.08
C GLY A 209 -0.36 11.40 -13.83
N ARG A 210 0.64 12.22 -13.52
CA ARG A 210 2.01 12.08 -14.06
C ARG A 210 2.64 10.73 -13.72
N VAL A 211 2.50 10.28 -12.47
CA VAL A 211 3.03 8.98 -12.04
C VAL A 211 2.39 7.84 -12.84
N ARG A 212 1.07 7.86 -13.01
CA ARG A 212 0.34 6.86 -13.81
C ARG A 212 0.75 6.87 -15.28
N ALA A 213 0.86 8.06 -15.87
CA ALA A 213 1.27 8.21 -17.27
C ALA A 213 2.69 7.68 -17.49
N ALA A 214 3.63 7.99 -16.58
CA ALA A 214 4.99 7.49 -16.64
C ALA A 214 5.04 5.95 -16.50
N ALA A 215 4.28 5.39 -15.54
CA ALA A 215 4.20 3.94 -15.33
C ALA A 215 3.63 3.23 -16.57
N ALA A 216 2.57 3.77 -17.17
CA ALA A 216 1.98 3.25 -18.40
C ALA A 216 2.97 3.30 -19.57
N ALA A 217 3.68 4.41 -19.76
CA ALA A 217 4.71 4.55 -20.80
C ALA A 217 5.88 3.57 -20.61
N ALA A 218 6.23 3.24 -19.36
CA ALA A 218 7.25 2.26 -19.02
C ALA A 218 6.75 0.80 -19.02
N GLY A 219 5.47 0.56 -19.30
CA GLY A 219 4.86 -0.78 -19.23
C GLY A 219 4.90 -1.38 -17.81
N ARG A 220 4.83 -0.54 -16.77
CA ARG A 220 4.90 -0.96 -15.37
C ARG A 220 3.51 -0.97 -14.71
N PRO A 221 3.15 -2.03 -13.96
CA PRO A 221 1.90 -2.08 -13.22
C PRO A 221 1.78 -0.94 -12.22
N VAL A 222 0.56 -0.41 -12.12
CA VAL A 222 0.17 0.54 -11.07
C VAL A 222 -0.70 -0.19 -10.06
N MET A 223 -0.30 -0.10 -8.79
CA MET A 223 -1.13 -0.44 -7.64
C MET A 223 -1.87 0.82 -7.17
N GLU A 224 -3.16 0.69 -6.87
CA GLU A 224 -3.99 1.79 -6.39
C GLU A 224 -4.77 1.37 -5.16
N LEU A 225 -4.75 2.22 -4.14
CA LEU A 225 -5.65 2.10 -3.00
C LEU A 225 -7.07 2.48 -3.44
N VAL A 226 -8.01 1.58 -3.21
CA VAL A 226 -9.42 1.74 -3.54
C VAL A 226 -10.22 1.81 -2.24
N PHE A 227 -11.01 2.86 -2.09
CA PHE A 227 -11.96 2.97 -0.99
C PHE A 227 -13.22 2.15 -1.29
N ASP A 228 -13.87 1.65 -0.24
CA ASP A 228 -15.13 0.89 -0.31
C ASP A 228 -16.31 1.81 -0.66
N GLU A 229 -16.28 2.35 -1.87
CA GLU A 229 -17.30 3.21 -2.44
C GLU A 229 -17.74 2.68 -3.82
N PRO A 230 -19.05 2.76 -4.14
CA PRO A 230 -19.54 2.35 -5.45
C PRO A 230 -18.77 3.00 -6.60
N GLY A 231 -18.28 2.19 -7.53
CA GLY A 231 -17.56 2.67 -8.71
C GLY A 231 -16.06 2.92 -8.52
N GLY A 232 -15.52 2.83 -7.29
CA GLY A 232 -14.08 3.04 -7.03
C GLY A 232 -13.17 2.14 -7.89
N VAL A 233 -13.55 0.86 -8.03
CA VAL A 233 -12.86 -0.11 -8.92
C VAL A 233 -12.89 0.33 -10.37
N ALA A 234 -14.05 0.76 -10.87
CA ALA A 234 -14.19 1.18 -12.27
C ALA A 234 -13.36 2.42 -12.57
N VAL A 235 -13.31 3.37 -11.63
CA VAL A 235 -12.46 4.56 -11.74
C VAL A 235 -10.98 4.18 -11.76
N ALA A 236 -10.51 3.37 -10.81
CA ALA A 236 -9.12 2.92 -10.76
C ALA A 236 -8.73 2.09 -12.00
N ALA A 237 -9.58 1.17 -12.43
CA ALA A 237 -9.37 0.39 -13.65
C ALA A 237 -9.37 1.27 -14.92
N GLY A 238 -10.22 2.30 -14.97
CA GLY A 238 -10.27 3.29 -16.04
C GLY A 238 -9.02 4.18 -16.12
N ARG A 239 -8.32 4.36 -14.99
CA ARG A 239 -7.00 5.01 -14.92
C ARG A 239 -5.84 4.09 -15.33
N GLY A 240 -6.12 2.83 -15.70
CA GLY A 240 -5.11 1.85 -16.09
C GLY A 240 -4.46 1.11 -14.92
N SER A 241 -5.00 1.22 -13.69
CA SER A 241 -4.48 0.48 -12.55
C SER A 241 -4.70 -1.01 -12.71
N GLN A 242 -3.67 -1.78 -12.35
CA GLN A 242 -3.65 -3.22 -12.48
C GLN A 242 -3.93 -3.91 -11.14
N VAL A 243 -3.37 -3.39 -10.05
CA VAL A 243 -3.55 -3.96 -8.71
C VAL A 243 -4.43 -3.03 -7.89
N LEU A 244 -5.64 -3.46 -7.59
CA LEU A 244 -6.66 -2.66 -6.92
C LEU A 244 -6.77 -3.14 -5.48
N VAL A 245 -6.12 -2.42 -4.56
CA VAL A 245 -6.03 -2.81 -3.15
C VAL A 245 -7.08 -2.07 -2.35
N PHE A 246 -8.06 -2.81 -1.85
CA PHE A 246 -9.08 -2.27 -0.97
C PHE A 246 -8.50 -1.94 0.39
N GLY A 247 -9.07 -0.89 0.98
CA GLY A 247 -8.59 -0.21 2.18
C GLY A 247 -8.19 -1.11 3.36
N VAL A 248 -7.67 -0.47 4.40
CA VAL A 248 -7.20 -1.16 5.60
C VAL A 248 -8.38 -1.87 6.28
N ASP A 249 -8.22 -3.16 6.59
CA ASP A 249 -9.19 -3.99 7.30
C ASP A 249 -9.88 -3.30 8.49
N ALA A 250 -9.13 -2.54 9.29
CA ALA A 250 -9.66 -1.71 10.38
C ALA A 250 -10.75 -0.72 9.90
N LEU A 251 -10.56 -0.08 8.74
CA LEU A 251 -11.54 0.83 8.14
C LEU A 251 -12.76 0.07 7.61
N LEU A 252 -12.57 -1.09 7.00
CA LEU A 252 -13.67 -1.93 6.49
C LEU A 252 -14.58 -2.41 7.64
N VAL A 253 -13.96 -2.86 8.74
CA VAL A 253 -14.66 -3.24 9.96
C VAL A 253 -15.40 -2.05 10.57
N MET A 254 -14.72 -0.91 10.73
CA MET A 254 -15.33 0.32 11.25
C MET A 254 -16.53 0.77 10.40
N ASN A 255 -16.39 0.80 9.07
CA ASN A 255 -17.46 1.21 8.16
C ASN A 255 -18.66 0.27 8.24
N THR A 256 -18.43 -1.03 8.35
CA THR A 256 -19.50 -2.02 8.51
C THR A 256 -20.23 -1.84 9.83
N TYR A 257 -19.52 -1.71 10.95
CA TYR A 257 -20.15 -1.44 12.25
C TYR A 257 -20.92 -0.13 12.26
N ARG A 258 -20.36 0.93 11.66
CA ARG A 258 -21.04 2.24 11.54
C ARG A 258 -22.34 2.09 10.75
N ARG A 259 -22.34 1.42 9.60
CA ARG A 259 -23.54 1.20 8.78
C ARG A 259 -24.63 0.45 9.55
N ILE A 260 -24.26 -0.64 10.23
CA ILE A 260 -25.21 -1.44 11.04
C ILE A 260 -25.76 -0.60 12.19
N ALA A 261 -24.89 0.09 12.94
CA ALA A 261 -25.31 0.89 14.08
C ALA A 261 -26.22 2.05 13.66
N THR A 262 -25.93 2.73 12.55
CA THR A 262 -26.78 3.81 12.02
C THR A 262 -28.15 3.29 11.62
N ALA A 263 -28.23 2.18 10.88
CA ALA A 263 -29.50 1.58 10.48
C ALA A 263 -30.33 1.14 11.70
N ALA A 264 -29.71 0.43 12.64
CA ALA A 264 -30.38 -0.03 13.86
C ALA A 264 -30.88 1.15 14.73
N ARG A 265 -30.10 2.24 14.84
CA ARG A 265 -30.55 3.44 15.57
C ARG A 265 -31.74 4.14 14.91
N ALA A 266 -31.82 4.12 13.58
CA ALA A 266 -32.96 4.68 12.88
C ALA A 266 -34.24 3.86 13.15
N GLU A 267 -34.14 2.53 13.21
CA GLU A 267 -35.27 1.64 13.54
C GLU A 267 -35.72 1.75 15.00
N LEU A 268 -34.78 1.99 15.93
CA LEU A 268 -35.06 2.16 17.36
C LEU A 268 -35.58 3.56 17.73
N ALA A 269 -35.57 4.52 16.79
CA ALA A 269 -36.08 5.86 17.05
C ALA A 269 -37.61 5.78 17.32
N PRO A 270 -38.13 6.36 18.42
CA PRO A 270 -39.53 6.23 18.76
C PRO A 270 -40.43 6.79 17.65
N SER A 271 -41.38 5.97 17.19
CA SER A 271 -42.44 6.33 16.25
C SER A 271 -43.41 7.34 16.87
N GLY A 272 -42.99 8.59 17.03
CA GLY A 272 -43.68 9.52 17.92
C GLY A 272 -43.28 10.98 17.78
N ALA A 273 -43.21 11.50 16.56
CA ALA A 273 -43.40 12.92 16.29
C ALA A 273 -44.41 13.09 15.14
N ALA A 274 -45.61 12.54 15.33
CA ALA A 274 -46.78 12.95 14.58
C ALA A 274 -47.61 13.88 15.47
N THR A 275 -47.42 15.19 15.28
CA THR A 275 -48.48 16.18 15.51
C THR A 275 -48.41 17.24 14.40
N GLY A 276 -49.32 17.11 13.43
CA GLY A 276 -50.05 18.25 12.88
C GLY A 276 -49.53 18.89 11.60
N GLY A 277 -50.28 18.69 10.51
CA GLY A 277 -50.37 19.69 9.43
C GLY A 277 -50.13 19.15 8.02
N VAL A 278 -51.23 18.88 7.30
CA VAL A 278 -51.26 18.59 5.87
C VAL A 278 -50.77 19.79 5.05
N ALA A 279 -49.85 19.58 4.11
CA ALA A 279 -49.81 20.31 2.84
C ALA A 279 -49.13 19.47 1.75
N ALA A 280 -49.87 19.23 0.67
CA ALA A 280 -49.43 18.53 -0.52
C ALA A 280 -48.34 19.29 -1.29
N ALA A 281 -47.37 18.59 -1.90
CA ALA A 281 -46.85 18.87 -3.23
C ALA A 281 -45.74 17.89 -3.65
N GLY A 282 -45.96 17.25 -4.80
CA GLY A 282 -44.93 17.10 -5.84
C GLY A 282 -43.89 15.99 -5.67
N THR A 283 -44.00 14.98 -6.54
CA THR A 283 -42.90 14.13 -6.99
C THR A 283 -41.62 14.94 -7.23
N ARG A 284 -40.52 14.59 -6.55
CA ARG A 284 -39.17 15.03 -6.90
C ARG A 284 -38.23 13.84 -7.04
N THR A 285 -37.53 13.85 -8.16
CA THR A 285 -36.44 13.00 -8.65
C THR A 285 -35.26 12.91 -7.66
N PRO A 286 -34.34 11.93 -7.84
CA PRO A 286 -33.14 11.81 -7.02
C PRO A 286 -32.26 13.05 -7.17
N VAL A 287 -31.84 13.62 -6.04
CA VAL A 287 -30.98 14.79 -5.97
C VAL A 287 -29.57 14.42 -6.42
N GLU A 288 -29.14 15.02 -7.53
CA GLU A 288 -27.73 15.25 -7.85
C GLU A 288 -27.09 16.04 -6.70
N ASN A 289 -26.00 15.52 -6.14
CA ASN A 289 -25.20 16.26 -5.17
C ASN A 289 -24.32 17.29 -5.91
N THR A 290 -24.93 18.39 -6.34
CA THR A 290 -24.20 19.61 -6.73
C THR A 290 -24.02 20.48 -5.48
N GLY A 291 -22.78 20.67 -5.04
CA GLY A 291 -22.53 21.41 -3.81
C GLY A 291 -21.10 21.89 -3.58
N VAL A 292 -20.41 22.42 -4.58
CA VAL A 292 -19.48 23.55 -4.38
C VAL A 292 -19.53 24.45 -5.63
N THR A 293 -20.17 25.62 -5.52
CA THR A 293 -20.07 26.71 -6.50
C THR A 293 -18.93 27.65 -6.07
N PRO A 294 -18.15 28.25 -7.00
CA PRO A 294 -16.91 28.95 -6.67
C PRO A 294 -17.20 30.27 -5.96
N ALA A 295 -16.49 30.54 -4.87
CA ALA A 295 -16.43 31.88 -4.30
C ALA A 295 -15.68 32.83 -5.27
N GLN A 296 -16.27 33.99 -5.55
CA GLN A 296 -15.62 35.05 -6.32
C GLN A 296 -14.37 35.60 -5.61
N PRO A 297 -13.37 36.11 -6.37
CA PRO A 297 -12.07 36.48 -5.81
C PRO A 297 -12.21 37.73 -4.94
N LYS A 298 -11.81 37.61 -3.67
CA LYS A 298 -11.55 38.79 -2.83
C LYS A 298 -10.15 39.32 -3.15
N THR A 299 -10.08 40.63 -3.26
CA THR A 299 -8.90 41.45 -3.53
C THR A 299 -7.73 41.12 -2.61
N VAL A 300 -6.54 41.13 -3.19
CA VAL A 300 -5.23 40.92 -2.55
C VAL A 300 -4.95 42.05 -1.57
N ASP A 301 -4.82 41.74 -0.29
CA ASP A 301 -4.13 42.59 0.70
C ASP A 301 -2.71 42.05 0.92
N GLU A 302 -1.78 42.98 1.09
CA GLU A 302 -0.31 42.84 1.16
C GLU A 302 0.26 41.75 2.09
N PRO A 303 1.49 41.28 1.83
CA PRO A 303 2.12 40.21 2.61
C PRO A 303 2.46 40.65 4.04
N SER A 304 1.86 39.95 5.00
CA SER A 304 2.26 39.97 6.41
C SER A 304 3.75 39.62 6.57
N ARG A 305 4.53 40.56 7.11
CA ARG A 305 5.94 40.39 7.44
C ARG A 305 6.10 39.38 8.58
N ILE A 306 6.69 38.23 8.27
CA ILE A 306 7.19 37.27 9.26
C ILE A 306 8.37 37.91 10.00
N PRO A 307 8.38 38.02 11.33
CA PRO A 307 9.55 38.50 12.06
C PRO A 307 10.68 37.46 12.02
N PRO A 308 11.96 37.86 11.92
CA PRO A 308 13.07 36.92 11.84
C PRO A 308 13.19 36.12 13.14
N ARG A 309 13.38 34.80 13.00
CA ARG A 309 13.76 33.91 14.11
C ARG A 309 15.06 34.42 14.74
N ARG A 310 15.07 34.62 16.06
CA ARG A 310 16.30 34.84 16.84
C ARG A 310 17.24 33.66 16.60
N ALA A 311 18.46 33.95 16.16
CA ALA A 311 19.55 32.98 16.06
C ALA A 311 19.83 32.39 17.45
N ALA A 312 19.91 31.06 17.53
CA ALA A 312 20.42 30.36 18.71
C ALA A 312 21.90 30.73 18.90
N ALA A 313 22.27 31.09 20.13
CA ALA A 313 23.66 31.35 20.49
C ALA A 313 24.50 30.07 20.36
N PRO A 314 25.75 30.13 19.88
CA PRO A 314 26.62 28.97 19.82
C PRO A 314 27.01 28.49 21.22
N PRO A 315 27.24 27.18 21.41
CA PRO A 315 27.71 26.64 22.68
C PRO A 315 29.10 27.19 23.00
N ARG A 316 29.32 27.56 24.27
CA ARG A 316 30.64 27.95 24.78
C ARG A 316 31.57 26.74 24.70
N GLN A 317 32.73 26.93 24.06
CA GLN A 317 33.85 26.00 24.16
C GLN A 317 34.39 26.07 25.59
N GLU A 318 34.20 24.98 26.36
CA GLU A 318 35.02 24.74 27.55
C GLU A 318 36.39 24.22 27.07
N GLY A 319 37.42 25.00 27.40
CA GLY A 319 38.79 24.74 27.01
C GLY A 319 39.33 23.48 27.68
N THR A 320 39.98 22.67 26.85
CA THR A 320 40.90 21.61 27.24
C THR A 320 42.11 22.23 27.94
N THR A 321 42.30 21.98 29.22
CA THR A 321 43.63 22.05 29.85
C THR A 321 44.26 20.67 29.76
N SER A 322 45.25 20.57 28.87
CA SER A 322 46.30 19.57 28.91
C SER A 322 47.19 19.84 30.14
N GLU A 323 47.28 18.88 31.05
CA GLU A 323 48.46 18.72 31.89
C GLU A 323 49.07 17.35 31.57
N GLU A 324 50.31 17.42 31.12
CA GLU A 324 51.28 16.34 31.04
C GLU A 324 51.71 15.89 32.44
N GLU A 325 52.19 14.64 32.46
CA GLU A 325 53.32 14.10 33.22
C GLU A 325 53.06 13.06 34.34
N THR A 326 53.70 11.90 34.09
CA THR A 326 54.09 10.79 34.99
C THR A 326 53.05 9.81 35.53
#